data_AF-A0A7V4QSC8-F1
#
_entry.id   AF-A0A7V4QSC8-F1
#
_cell.length_a   1.000
_cell.length_b   1.000
_cell.length_c   1.000
_cell.angle_alpha   90.00
_cell.angle_beta   90.00
_cell.angle_gamma   90.00
#
_symmetry.space_group_name_H-M   'P 1'
#
loop_
_entity.id
_entity.type
_entity.pdbx_description
1 polymer ?
#
loop_
_entity_poly.entity_id
_entity_poly.type
_entity_poly.pdbx_seq_one_letter_code
_entity_poly.pdbx_strand_id
1 'polypeptide(L)'
;LYWINIISAVLDNATLVAAEIGPSMDIHQIDAALLGLIISGGMLIPGNIPNIIAASKLKIKSKEWAKIGVPFGFVFLIIFFLLIVFLEK
;
A
#
# COMPACT_ATOMS: atom_id res chain seq x y z
N LEU A 1 11.01 -2.13 4.59
CA LEU A 1 10.13 -1.90 3.43
C LEU A 1 8.67 -1.87 3.86
N TYR A 2 8.07 -2.98 4.31
CA TYR A 2 6.66 -3.07 4.75
C TYR A 2 6.03 -1.78 5.34
N TRP A 3 6.57 -1.26 6.44
CA TRP A 3 6.05 -0.04 7.11
C TRP A 3 6.38 1.27 6.38
N ILE A 4 7.59 1.39 5.82
CA ILE A 4 8.02 2.58 5.07
C ILE A 4 7.12 2.77 3.84
N ASN A 5 6.58 1.67 3.31
CA ASN A 5 5.74 1.67 2.13
C ASN A 5 4.38 2.35 2.36
N ILE A 6 4.07 2.82 3.58
CA ILE A 6 3.02 3.83 3.84
C ILE A 6 3.21 5.08 2.96
N ILE A 7 4.45 5.44 2.62
CA ILE A 7 4.75 6.57 1.73
C ILE A 7 4.09 6.38 0.35
N SER A 8 3.85 5.13 -0.06
CA SER A 8 3.10 4.78 -1.28
C SER A 8 1.66 5.27 -1.29
N ALA A 9 1.10 5.67 -0.15
CA ALA A 9 -0.20 6.34 -0.10
C ALA A 9 -0.18 7.69 -0.84
N VAL A 10 0.98 8.34 -1.01
CA VAL A 10 1.08 9.65 -1.69
C VAL A 10 1.95 9.61 -2.95
N LEU A 11 2.72 8.53 -3.15
CA LEU A 11 3.61 8.35 -4.30
C LEU A 11 3.10 7.24 -5.23
N ASP A 12 3.62 7.20 -6.47
CA ASP A 12 3.28 6.16 -7.42
C ASP A 12 3.82 4.77 -6.99
N ASN A 13 2.91 3.82 -6.78
CA ASN A 13 3.25 2.47 -6.32
C ASN A 13 4.22 1.74 -7.27
N ALA A 14 4.02 1.86 -8.59
CA ALA A 14 4.85 1.16 -9.56
C ALA A 14 6.29 1.67 -9.54
N THR A 15 6.47 2.98 -9.34
CA THR A 15 7.77 3.62 -9.17
C THR A 15 8.48 3.13 -7.91
N LEU A 16 7.77 3.02 -6.78
CA LEU A 16 8.34 2.49 -5.54
C LEU A 16 8.72 1.00 -5.66
N VAL A 17 7.86 0.17 -6.28
CA VAL A 17 8.21 -1.24 -6.57
C VAL A 17 9.51 -1.32 -7.37
N ALA A 18 9.63 -0.52 -8.43
CA ALA A 18 10.83 -0.51 -9.28
C ALA A 18 12.10 -0.04 -8.53
N ALA A 19 11.96 0.81 -7.52
CA ALA A 19 13.07 1.31 -6.71
C ALA A 19 13.45 0.36 -5.56
N GLU A 20 12.49 -0.35 -4.99
CA GLU A 20 12.67 -1.15 -3.77
C GLU A 20 12.93 -2.62 -4.03
N ILE A 21 12.39 -3.19 -5.11
CA ILE A 21 12.48 -4.63 -5.40
C ILE A 21 13.70 -4.91 -6.28
N GLY A 22 14.58 -5.80 -5.80
CA GLY A 22 15.80 -6.19 -6.49
C GLY A 22 16.12 -7.68 -6.39
N PRO A 23 17.04 -8.19 -7.24
CA PRO A 23 17.34 -9.61 -7.36
C PRO A 23 18.03 -10.23 -6.13
N SER A 24 18.55 -9.41 -5.22
CA SER A 24 19.19 -9.86 -3.98
C SER A 24 18.20 -10.11 -2.84
N MET A 25 16.91 -9.80 -3.04
CA MET A 25 15.89 -9.98 -2.03
C MET A 25 15.40 -11.41 -2.01
N ASP A 26 15.21 -11.94 -0.81
CA ASP A 26 14.51 -13.19 -0.62
C ASP A 26 13.00 -13.03 -0.86
N ILE A 27 12.31 -14.13 -1.20
CA ILE A 27 10.88 -14.12 -1.52
C ILE A 27 10.04 -13.51 -0.40
N HIS A 28 10.36 -13.79 0.87
CA HIS A 28 9.62 -13.23 2.01
C HIS A 28 9.80 -11.72 2.14
N GLN A 29 10.97 -11.20 1.74
CA GLN A 29 11.21 -9.75 1.74
C GLN A 29 10.41 -9.06 0.64
N ILE A 30 10.29 -9.71 -0.52
CA ILE A 30 9.51 -9.22 -1.66
C ILE A 30 8.01 -9.23 -1.29
N ASP A 31 7.51 -10.32 -0.73
CA ASP A 31 6.11 -10.45 -0.33
C ASP A 31 5.73 -9.41 0.73
N ALA A 32 6.56 -9.22 1.75
CA ALA A 32 6.35 -8.18 2.74
C ALA A 32 6.40 -6.76 2.11
N ALA A 33 7.35 -6.47 1.24
CA ALA A 33 7.43 -5.17 0.58
C ALA A 33 6.19 -4.90 -0.29
N LEU A 34 5.75 -5.88 -1.09
CA LEU A 34 4.58 -5.79 -1.95
C LEU A 34 3.28 -5.63 -1.16
N LEU A 35 3.07 -6.42 -0.09
CA LEU A 35 1.91 -6.29 0.78
C LEU A 35 1.83 -4.88 1.39
N GLY A 36 2.97 -4.36 1.86
CA GLY A 36 3.06 -2.99 2.35
C GLY A 36 2.65 -1.95 1.29
N LEU A 37 3.11 -2.09 0.05
CA LEU A 37 2.80 -1.16 -1.06
C LEU A 37 1.33 -1.23 -1.49
N ILE A 38 0.77 -2.45 -1.60
CA ILE A 38 -0.62 -2.66 -2.01
C ILE A 38 -1.57 -2.07 -0.97
N ILE A 39 -1.38 -2.39 0.31
CA ILE A 39 -2.25 -1.90 1.39
C ILE A 39 -2.14 -0.37 1.48
N SER A 40 -0.92 0.16 1.48
CA SER A 40 -0.66 1.59 1.64
C SER A 40 -1.15 2.42 0.46
N GLY A 41 -0.94 1.94 -0.78
CA GLY A 41 -1.42 2.61 -1.99
C GLY A 41 -2.95 2.69 -2.08
N GLY A 42 -3.68 1.86 -1.33
CA GLY A 42 -5.14 1.95 -1.21
C GLY A 42 -5.64 3.06 -0.26
N MET A 43 -4.78 3.59 0.61
CA MET A 43 -5.20 4.49 1.70
C MET A 43 -5.68 5.86 1.20
N LEU A 44 -5.11 6.34 0.10
CA LEU A 44 -5.43 7.62 -0.51
C LEU A 44 -5.68 7.47 -2.01
N ILE A 45 -6.24 8.52 -2.60
CA ILE A 45 -6.53 8.59 -4.03
C ILE A 45 -5.28 8.82 -4.89
N PRO A 46 -4.38 9.78 -4.58
CA PRO A 46 -3.14 9.96 -5.36
C PRO A 46 -2.20 8.75 -5.24
N GLY A 47 -1.31 8.57 -6.22
CA GLY A 47 -0.30 7.51 -6.20
C GLY A 47 -0.73 6.19 -6.84
N ASN A 48 -2.01 6.03 -7.19
CA ASN A 48 -2.51 4.81 -7.80
C ASN A 48 -3.55 5.11 -8.91
N ILE A 49 -3.23 4.76 -10.16
CA ILE A 49 -4.07 5.05 -11.33
C ILE A 49 -5.50 4.50 -11.17
N PRO A 50 -5.71 3.22 -10.79
CA PRO A 50 -7.04 2.70 -10.45
C PRO A 50 -7.84 3.58 -9.48
N ASN A 51 -7.23 4.05 -8.38
CA ASN A 51 -7.92 4.90 -7.39
C ASN A 51 -8.34 6.24 -8.00
N ILE A 52 -7.47 6.86 -8.82
CA ILE A 52 -7.74 8.12 -9.51
C ILE A 52 -8.93 7.96 -10.46
N ILE A 53 -8.97 6.88 -11.26
CA ILE A 53 -10.06 6.61 -12.20
C ILE A 53 -11.37 6.35 -11.44
N ALA A 54 -11.33 5.51 -10.40
CA ALA A 54 -12.51 5.17 -9.60
C ALA A 54 -13.09 6.41 -8.90
N ALA A 55 -12.25 7.22 -8.25
CA ALA A 55 -12.66 8.46 -7.60
C ALA A 55 -13.28 9.46 -8.59
N SER A 56 -12.71 9.58 -9.79
CA SER A 56 -13.25 10.44 -10.86
C SER A 56 -14.63 9.98 -11.30
N LYS A 57 -14.83 8.68 -11.51
CA LYS A 57 -16.12 8.11 -11.95
C LYS A 57 -17.19 8.16 -10.86
N LEU A 58 -16.81 7.91 -9.60
CA LEU A 58 -17.72 7.90 -8.45
C LEU A 58 -17.89 9.29 -7.81
N LYS A 59 -17.16 10.30 -8.29
CA LYS A 59 -17.15 11.68 -7.77
C LYS A 59 -16.79 11.77 -6.28
N ILE A 60 -15.90 10.90 -5.82
CA ILE A 60 -15.42 10.85 -4.43
C ILE A 60 -14.32 11.89 -4.24
N LYS A 61 -14.41 12.71 -3.19
CA LYS A 61 -13.36 13.70 -2.87
C LYS A 61 -12.20 13.04 -2.11
N SER A 62 -10.96 13.51 -2.32
CA SER A 62 -9.77 12.98 -1.62
C SER A 62 -9.90 12.96 -0.10
N LYS A 63 -10.47 14.02 0.49
CA LYS A 63 -10.70 14.10 1.94
C LYS A 63 -11.78 13.13 2.43
N GLU A 64 -12.76 12.83 1.60
CA GLU A 64 -13.83 11.88 1.93
C GLU A 64 -13.27 10.46 1.96
N TRP A 65 -12.52 10.08 0.92
CA TRP A 65 -11.83 8.78 0.87
C TRP A 65 -10.82 8.63 2.02
N ALA A 66 -9.97 9.63 2.26
CA ALA A 66 -8.93 9.56 3.27
C ALA A 66 -9.46 9.27 4.68
N LYS A 67 -10.68 9.72 5.02
CA LYS A 67 -11.33 9.44 6.32
C LYS A 67 -11.62 7.96 6.54
N ILE A 68 -11.76 7.19 5.46
CA ILE A 68 -12.09 5.76 5.50
C ILE A 68 -10.86 4.94 5.12
N GLY A 69 -10.23 5.28 3.99
CA GLY A 69 -9.08 4.59 3.42
C GLY A 69 -7.86 4.57 4.33
N VAL A 70 -7.53 5.69 5.00
CA VAL A 70 -6.35 5.74 5.89
C VAL A 70 -6.55 4.85 7.13
N PRO A 71 -7.64 4.98 7.92
CA PRO A 71 -7.86 4.09 9.06
C PRO A 71 -7.97 2.62 8.64
N PHE A 72 -8.71 2.34 7.56
CA PHE A 72 -8.88 0.98 7.05
C PHE A 72 -7.55 0.36 6.63
N GLY A 73 -6.77 1.05 5.80
CA GLY A 73 -5.47 0.57 5.37
C GLY A 73 -4.49 0.41 6.54
N PHE A 74 -4.51 1.30 7.54
CA PHE A 74 -3.65 1.16 8.72
C PHE A 74 -4.00 -0.08 9.55
N VAL A 75 -5.28 -0.37 9.74
CA VAL A 75 -5.74 -1.62 10.39
C VAL A 75 -5.27 -2.84 9.60
N PHE A 76 -5.40 -2.81 8.27
CA PHE A 76 -4.90 -3.88 7.41
C PHE A 76 -3.38 -4.03 7.51
N LEU A 77 -2.62 -2.94 7.56
CA LEU A 77 -1.17 -3.01 7.75
C LEU A 77 -0.80 -3.73 9.04
N ILE A 78 -1.48 -3.44 10.16
CA ILE A 78 -1.23 -4.14 11.42
C ILE A 78 -1.58 -5.62 11.29
N ILE A 79 -2.76 -5.95 10.76
CA ILE A 79 -3.22 -7.35 10.64
C ILE A 79 -2.23 -8.16 9.79
N PHE A 80 -1.89 -7.68 8.59
CA PHE A 80 -0.98 -8.39 7.71
C PHE A 80 0.45 -8.43 8.23
N PHE A 81 0.89 -7.42 8.98
CA PHE A 81 2.19 -7.48 9.65
C PHE A 81 2.22 -8.62 10.67
N LEU A 82 1.18 -8.77 11.48
CA LEU A 82 1.06 -9.88 12.44
C LEU A 82 0.99 -11.23 11.70
N LEU A 83 0.25 -11.32 10.61
CA LEU A 83 0.18 -12.56 9.82
C LEU A 83 1.55 -12.96 9.27
N ILE A 84 2.29 -12.04 8.65
CA ILE A 84 3.64 -12.29 8.14
C ILE A 84 4.57 -12.71 9.29
N VAL A 85 4.57 -11.97 10.40
CA VAL A 85 5.50 -12.23 11.51
C VAL A 85 5.23 -13.54 12.24
N PHE A 86 3.96 -13.98 12.32
CA PHE A 86 3.59 -15.15 13.13
C PHE A 86 3.24 -16.41 12.31
N LEU A 87 2.83 -16.29 11.05
CA LEU A 87 2.48 -17.44 10.20
C LEU A 87 3.50 -17.74 9.10
N GLU A 88 4.16 -16.73 8.53
CA GLU A 88 5.30 -16.96 7.66
C GLU A 88 6.55 -17.19 8.53
N LYS A 89 7.12 -18.39 8.45
CA LYS A 89 8.38 -18.76 9.11
C LYS A 89 9.52 -18.73 8.12
#